data_AF-A0A166U9J4-F1
#
_entry.id   AF-A0A166U9J4-F1
#
_cell.length_a   1.000
_cell.length_b   1.000
_cell.length_c   1.000
_cell.angle_alpha   90.00
_cell.angle_beta   90.00
_cell.angle_gamma   90.00
#
_symmetry.space_group_name_H-M   'P 1'
#
loop_
_entity.id
_entity.type
_entity.pdbx_description
1 polymer ?
#
loop_
_entity_poly.entity_id
_entity_poly.type
_entity_poly.pdbx_seq_one_letter_code
_entity_poly.pdbx_strand_id
1 'polypeptide(L)'
;MVDESVTSGRGFSPATKGAARHTWLNNCVGSIGYGMPLAIGCAIACLDRKVLGLIGDGSAMYTVQALWTMAREALDITVLIFANQSKT
;
A
#
# COMPACT_ATOMS: atom_id res chain seq x y z
N MET A 1 1.00 -4.95 -5.89
CA MET A 1 1.38 -4.66 -4.51
C MET A 1 1.96 -3.26 -4.49
N VAL A 2 1.38 -2.38 -3.69
CA VAL A 2 1.90 -1.04 -3.41
C VAL A 2 2.58 -1.11 -2.05
N ASP A 3 3.87 -0.78 -1.98
CA ASP A 3 4.68 -0.95 -0.78
C ASP A 3 5.24 0.37 -0.24
N GLU A 4 4.61 0.82 0.84
CA GLU A 4 5.02 1.94 1.69
C GLU A 4 5.14 1.46 3.15
N SER A 5 5.67 0.26 3.34
CA SER A 5 5.83 -0.35 4.67
C SER A 5 7.02 0.18 5.48
N VAL A 6 7.84 1.05 4.85
CA VAL A 6 9.00 1.80 5.38
C VAL A 6 10.03 0.92 6.09
N THR A 7 9.78 0.59 7.35
CA THR A 7 10.65 -0.17 8.24
C THR A 7 10.23 -1.63 8.36
N SER A 8 8.94 -1.93 8.34
CA SER A 8 8.42 -3.25 8.73
C SER A 8 8.17 -4.23 7.59
N GLY A 9 7.96 -3.78 6.34
CA GLY A 9 7.62 -4.69 5.24
C GLY A 9 8.79 -5.07 4.32
N ARG A 10 10.04 -4.74 4.67
CA ARG A 10 11.22 -5.13 3.88
C ARG A 10 11.37 -6.65 3.70
N GLY A 11 10.80 -7.45 4.60
CA GLY A 11 10.78 -8.91 4.48
C GLY A 11 9.73 -9.46 3.50
N PHE A 12 8.77 -8.65 3.07
CA PHE A 12 7.63 -9.11 2.29
C PHE A 12 7.98 -9.33 0.81
N SER A 13 8.81 -8.46 0.21
CA SER A 13 9.26 -8.62 -1.18
C SER A 13 10.05 -9.93 -1.42
N PRO A 14 11.02 -10.33 -0.57
CA PRO A 14 11.63 -11.65 -0.66
C PRO A 14 10.64 -12.80 -0.44
N ALA A 15 9.72 -12.67 0.51
CA ALA A 15 8.75 -13.72 0.84
C ALA A 15 7.76 -14.01 -0.29
N THR A 16 7.43 -13.01 -1.11
CA THR A 16 6.50 -13.17 -2.24
C THR A 16 7.19 -13.53 -3.55
N LYS A 17 8.51 -13.69 -3.59
CA LYS A 17 9.25 -13.96 -4.84
C LYS A 17 8.82 -15.24 -5.56
N GLY A 18 8.32 -16.24 -4.83
CA GLY A 18 7.76 -17.49 -5.37
C GLY A 18 6.24 -17.49 -5.59
N ALA A 19 5.55 -16.40 -5.26
CA ALA A 19 4.11 -16.27 -5.46
C ALA A 19 3.76 -16.07 -6.94
N ALA A 20 2.45 -16.10 -7.26
CA ALA A 20 1.97 -15.76 -8.59
C ALA A 20 2.51 -14.39 -9.05
N ARG A 21 2.73 -14.24 -10.37
CA ARG A 21 3.33 -13.04 -10.94
C ARG A 21 2.52 -11.79 -10.54
N HIS A 22 3.19 -10.84 -9.92
CA HIS A 22 2.59 -9.59 -9.45
C HIS A 22 3.53 -8.42 -9.73
N THR A 23 2.95 -7.22 -9.84
CA THR A 23 3.70 -5.97 -9.95
C THR A 23 3.94 -5.43 -8.55
N TRP A 24 5.17 -5.02 -8.28
CA TRP A 24 5.57 -4.38 -7.03
C TRP A 24 5.87 -2.91 -7.29
N LEU A 25 5.14 -2.00 -6.63
CA LEU A 25 5.27 -0.56 -6.77
C LEU A 25 5.78 0.00 -5.44
N ASN A 26 7.05 0.41 -5.43
CA ASN A 26 7.68 1.08 -4.30
C ASN A 26 7.68 2.59 -4.51
N ASN A 27 7.93 3.33 -3.43
CA ASN A 27 8.27 4.72 -3.56
C ASN A 27 9.62 4.85 -4.28
N CYS A 28 9.70 5.77 -5.24
CA CYS A 28 10.96 6.06 -5.92
C CYS A 28 11.88 6.95 -5.05
N VAL A 29 11.36 7.58 -3.99
CA VAL A 29 12.08 8.50 -3.09
C VAL A 29 11.62 8.25 -1.64
N GLY A 30 12.28 8.80 -0.62
CA GLY A 30 11.92 8.61 0.79
C GLY A 30 10.66 9.37 1.29
N SER A 31 9.68 9.68 0.44
CA SER A 31 8.45 10.35 0.88
C SER A 31 7.49 9.38 1.58
N ILE A 32 6.61 9.92 2.43
CA ILE A 32 5.57 9.16 3.11
C ILE A 32 4.18 9.73 2.81
N GLY A 33 3.16 8.87 2.84
CA GLY A 33 1.78 9.16 2.47
C GLY A 33 1.42 8.84 1.02
N TYR A 34 2.32 8.30 0.19
CA TYR A 34 2.04 8.08 -1.23
C TYR A 34 1.24 6.79 -1.51
N GLY A 35 1.32 5.79 -0.64
CA GLY A 35 0.92 4.42 -0.91
C GLY A 35 -0.59 4.23 -1.04
N MET A 36 -1.40 4.83 -0.15
CA MET A 36 -2.86 4.72 -0.24
C MET A 36 -3.46 5.45 -1.46
N PRO A 37 -3.05 6.68 -1.82
CA PRO A 37 -3.44 7.31 -3.08
C PRO A 37 -3.01 6.50 -4.31
N LEU A 38 -1.80 5.91 -4.30
CA LEU A 38 -1.35 5.05 -5.40
C LEU A 38 -2.21 3.78 -5.52
N ALA A 39 -2.62 3.18 -4.41
CA ALA A 39 -3.49 2.01 -4.40
C ALA A 39 -4.86 2.33 -5.04
N ILE A 40 -5.41 3.52 -4.77
CA ILE A 40 -6.63 4.01 -5.44
C ILE A 40 -6.41 4.07 -6.96
N GLY A 41 -5.33 4.71 -7.40
CA GLY A 41 -4.99 4.80 -8.83
C GLY A 41 -4.86 3.43 -9.50
N CYS A 42 -4.24 2.47 -8.81
CA CYS A 42 -4.11 1.09 -9.31
C CYS A 42 -5.46 0.40 -9.45
N ALA A 43 -6.36 0.56 -8.48
CA ALA A 43 -7.68 -0.08 -8.51
C ALA A 43 -8.56 0.49 -9.62
N ILE A 44 -8.46 1.80 -9.89
CA ILE A 44 -9.19 2.45 -10.99
C ILE A 44 -8.59 2.05 -12.35
N ALA A 45 -7.26 1.96 -12.45
CA ALA A 45 -6.57 1.67 -13.72
C ALA A 45 -6.58 0.18 -14.11
N CYS A 46 -6.73 -0.74 -13.16
CA CYS A 46 -6.62 -2.19 -13.37
C CYS A 46 -7.74 -2.94 -12.65
N LEU A 47 -8.97 -2.81 -13.15
CA LEU A 47 -10.18 -3.39 -12.55
C LEU A 47 -10.16 -4.94 -12.43
N ASP A 48 -9.35 -5.60 -13.25
CA ASP A 48 -9.19 -7.07 -13.28
C ASP A 48 -8.13 -7.58 -12.27
N ARG A 49 -7.44 -6.69 -11.56
CA ARG A 49 -6.30 -7.04 -10.71
C ARG A 49 -6.55 -6.60 -9.27
N LYS A 50 -6.40 -7.54 -8.34
CA LYS A 50 -6.42 -7.25 -6.90
C LYS A 50 -5.30 -6.29 -6.51
N VAL A 51 -5.65 -5.28 -5.73
CA VAL A 51 -4.71 -4.31 -5.16
C VAL A 51 -4.48 -4.60 -3.69
N LEU A 52 -3.21 -4.74 -3.32
CA LEU A 52 -2.76 -4.87 -1.94
C LEU A 52 -1.80 -3.72 -1.62
N GLY A 53 -2.16 -2.88 -0.65
CA GLY A 53 -1.34 -1.82 -0.09
C GLY A 53 -0.68 -2.27 1.21
N LEU A 54 0.64 -2.27 1.25
CA LEU A 54 1.49 -2.56 2.40
C LEU A 54 1.93 -1.22 2.99
N ILE A 55 1.30 -0.74 4.07
CA ILE A 55 1.45 0.66 4.52
C ILE A 55 1.89 0.69 5.98
N GLY A 56 2.92 1.48 6.32
CA GLY A 56 3.26 1.75 7.72
C GLY A 56 2.18 2.57 8.43
N ASP A 57 1.97 2.37 9.72
CA ASP A 57 1.03 3.17 10.53
C ASP A 57 1.31 4.68 10.45
N GLY A 58 2.58 5.08 10.55
CA GLY A 58 3.00 6.47 10.37
C GLY A 58 2.67 7.02 8.99
N SER A 59 2.95 6.27 7.92
CA SER A 59 2.64 6.68 6.54
C SER A 59 1.13 6.76 6.30
N ALA A 60 0.35 5.85 6.89
CA ALA A 60 -1.10 5.83 6.72
C ALA A 60 -1.74 7.12 7.24
N MET A 61 -1.22 7.70 8.33
CA MET A 61 -1.77 8.93 8.90
C MET A 61 -1.64 10.16 7.98
N TYR A 62 -0.68 10.19 7.05
CA TYR A 62 -0.53 11.31 6.10
C TYR A 62 -1.67 11.36 5.08
N THR A 63 -2.23 10.20 4.74
CA THR A 63 -3.26 10.09 3.71
C THR A 63 -4.47 9.27 4.12
N VAL A 64 -4.79 9.22 5.42
CA VAL A 64 -5.91 8.43 5.97
C VAL A 64 -7.26 8.74 5.30
N GLN A 65 -7.44 9.98 4.82
CA GLN A 65 -8.59 10.39 4.01
C GLN A 65 -8.80 9.55 2.73
N ALA A 66 -7.77 8.89 2.21
CA ALA A 66 -7.87 7.98 1.08
C ALA A 66 -8.85 6.83 1.34
N LEU A 67 -9.00 6.38 2.60
CA LEU A 67 -9.97 5.35 2.96
C LEU A 67 -11.41 5.76 2.63
N TRP A 68 -11.73 7.05 2.73
CA TRP A 68 -13.05 7.55 2.34
C TRP A 68 -13.30 7.35 0.85
N THR A 69 -12.32 7.69 0.00
CA THR A 69 -12.43 7.48 -1.45
C THR A 69 -12.55 6.00 -1.79
N MET A 70 -11.76 5.14 -1.14
CA MET A 70 -11.85 3.68 -1.34
C MET A 70 -13.25 3.16 -1.01
N ALA A 71 -13.84 3.60 0.10
CA ALA A 71 -15.19 3.20 0.49
C ALA A 71 -16.28 3.81 -0.42
N ARG A 72 -16.17 5.10 -0.73
CA ARG A 72 -17.14 5.87 -1.52
C ARG A 72 -17.29 5.34 -2.95
N GLU A 73 -16.18 4.92 -3.55
CA GLU A 73 -16.09 4.38 -4.91
C GLU A 73 -16.15 2.84 -4.93
N ALA A 74 -16.38 2.20 -3.78
CA ALA A 74 -16.45 0.74 -3.62
C ALA A 74 -15.24 0.00 -4.23
N LEU A 75 -14.03 0.54 -4.01
CA LEU A 75 -12.80 -0.01 -4.58
C LEU A 75 -12.35 -1.27 -3.85
N ASP A 76 -12.01 -2.30 -4.61
CA ASP A 76 -11.52 -3.59 -4.13
C ASP A 76 -10.02 -3.53 -3.81
N ILE A 77 -9.70 -2.84 -2.71
CA ILE A 77 -8.34 -2.63 -2.21
C ILE A 77 -8.22 -3.24 -0.83
N THR A 78 -7.22 -4.11 -0.65
CA THR A 78 -6.81 -4.57 0.69
C THR A 78 -5.67 -3.69 1.18
N VAL A 79 -5.85 -3.06 2.35
CA VAL A 79 -4.80 -2.28 3.01
C VAL A 79 -4.30 -3.04 4.24
N LEU A 80 -3.05 -3.46 4.22
CA LEU A 80 -2.36 -4.06 5.36
C LEU A 80 -1.52 -2.99 6.05
N ILE A 81 -1.94 -2.62 7.26
CA ILE A 81 -1.24 -1.63 8.10
C ILE A 81 -0.21 -2.33 8.99
N PHE A 82 1.05 -1.92 8.88
CA PHE A 82 2.10 -2.31 9.82
C PHE A 82 2.09 -1.36 11.02
N ALA A 83 1.30 -1.70 12.04
CA ALA A 83 1.21 -0.96 13.30
C ALA A 83 2.35 -1.35 14.25
N ASN A 84 3.54 -0.83 13.99
CA ASN A 84 4.73 -1.10 14.80
C ASN A 84 4.98 -0.03 15.87
N GLN A 85 4.22 1.08 15.88
CA GLN A 85 4.34 2.20 16.82
C GLN A 85 5.78 2.70 17.03
N SER A 86 6.65 2.51 16.02
CA SER A 86 8.05 2.89 16.09
C SER A 86 8.14 4.41 16.09
N LYS A 87 8.21 5.01 17.28
CA LYS A 87 8.63 6.39 17.45
C LYS A 87 10.03 6.51 16.85
N THR A 88 10.15 7.20 15.73
CA THR A 88 11.46 7.73 15.32
C THR A 88 11.86 8.81 16.32
#